data_AF-A0A150FZC6-F1
#
_entry.id   AF-A0A150FZC6-F1
#
_cell.length_a   1.000
_cell.length_b   1.000
_cell.length_c   1.000
_cell.angle_alpha   90.00
_cell.angle_beta   90.00
_cell.angle_gamma   90.00
#
_symmetry.space_group_name_H-M   'P 1'
#
loop_
_entity.id
_entity.type
_entity.pdbx_description
1 polymer ?
#
loop_
_entity_poly.entity_id
_entity_poly.type
_entity_poly.pdbx_seq_one_letter_code
_entity_poly.pdbx_strand_id
1 'polypeptide(L)'
;MDWRNPPRDRLAIRAHIRAQLRNRNLLEFADDDHETAQRAELVYLNVSPSWTEGAQNCNVLALEPMIATTTDAPEQSIEHTVTDNDDFWSSTGSSTCTAGEALLYRLRQPLSRVSYVSLAVYRAHYQHGDPLYPPKKVSFLTGPTPNQLYPASPVYPVRLSEGQQLFAVSPTAPVSQYLMLRLHGRRQRQWNGG
;
A
#
# COMPACT_ATOMS: atom_id res chain seq x y z
N MET A 1 -24.20 4.01 9.38
CA MET A 1 -24.03 4.84 8.16
C MET A 1 -23.55 3.90 7.07
N ASP A 2 -24.36 3.74 6.02
CA ASP A 2 -24.14 2.76 4.96
C ASP A 2 -23.31 3.42 3.84
N TRP A 3 -22.03 3.04 3.75
CA TRP A 3 -21.03 3.68 2.87
C TRP A 3 -21.09 3.22 1.40
N ARG A 4 -22.11 2.44 1.02
CA ARG A 4 -22.17 1.74 -0.26
C ARG A 4 -22.57 2.61 -1.46
N ASN A 5 -22.96 3.87 -1.24
CA ASN A 5 -23.21 4.84 -2.30
C ASN A 5 -22.90 6.27 -1.81
N PRO A 6 -21.73 6.86 -2.16
CA PRO A 6 -21.52 8.27 -1.87
C PRO A 6 -22.60 9.10 -2.62
N PRO A 7 -23.13 10.18 -2.01
CA PRO A 7 -24.09 11.05 -2.67
C PRO A 7 -23.53 11.50 -4.03
N ARG A 8 -24.34 11.42 -5.11
CA ARG A 8 -23.94 11.77 -6.48
C ARG A 8 -23.21 13.13 -6.56
N ASP A 9 -23.59 14.07 -5.70
CA ASP A 9 -22.99 15.39 -5.61
C ASP A 9 -21.51 15.35 -5.20
N ARG A 10 -21.11 14.44 -4.29
CA ARG A 10 -19.73 14.36 -3.82
C ARG A 10 -18.79 13.86 -4.92
N LEU A 11 -19.23 12.90 -5.73
CA LEU A 11 -18.44 12.42 -6.88
C LEU A 11 -18.31 13.49 -7.96
N ALA A 12 -19.40 14.20 -8.26
CA ALA A 12 -19.39 15.29 -9.23
C ALA A 12 -18.48 16.45 -8.77
N ILE A 13 -18.55 16.83 -7.49
CA ILE A 13 -17.68 17.84 -6.88
C ILE A 13 -16.21 17.40 -6.95
N ARG A 14 -15.91 16.16 -6.56
CA ARG A 14 -14.54 15.62 -6.65
C ARG A 14 -14.03 15.65 -8.09
N ALA A 15 -14.82 15.20 -9.06
CA ALA A 15 -14.45 15.23 -10.47
C ALA A 15 -14.17 16.66 -10.96
N HIS A 16 -15.01 17.62 -10.55
CA HIS A 16 -14.82 19.03 -10.89
C HIS A 16 -13.52 19.59 -10.30
N ILE A 17 -13.26 19.37 -9.01
CA ILE A 17 -12.03 19.80 -8.34
C ILE A 17 -10.80 19.19 -9.02
N ARG A 18 -10.82 17.88 -9.31
CA ARG A 18 -9.73 17.20 -10.03
C ARG A 18 -9.47 17.79 -11.41
N ALA A 19 -10.52 18.11 -12.17
CA ALA A 19 -10.39 18.76 -13.46
C ALA A 19 -9.72 20.14 -13.35
N GLN A 20 -10.11 20.94 -12.35
CA GLN A 20 -9.49 22.25 -12.12
C GLN A 20 -8.01 22.14 -11.75
N LEU A 21 -7.64 21.22 -10.86
CA LEU A 21 -6.25 21.03 -10.42
C LEU A 21 -5.35 20.55 -11.55
N ARG A 22 -5.84 19.64 -12.40
CA ARG A 22 -5.12 19.18 -13.59
C ARG A 22 -4.94 20.29 -14.62
N ASN A 23 -6.00 21.05 -14.91
CA ASN A 23 -5.93 22.16 -15.87
C ASN A 23 -4.93 23.24 -15.47
N ARG A 24 -4.61 23.34 -14.18
CA ARG A 24 -3.61 24.27 -13.63
C ARG A 24 -2.23 23.63 -13.44
N ASN A 25 -2.04 22.38 -13.84
CA ASN A 25 -0.83 21.58 -13.62
C ASN A 25 -0.40 21.54 -12.14
N LEU A 26 -1.36 21.58 -11.22
CA LEU A 26 -1.09 21.54 -9.78
C LEU A 26 -0.98 20.08 -9.30
N LEU A 27 -1.96 19.24 -9.67
CA LEU A 27 -1.98 17.87 -9.17
C LEU A 27 -2.50 16.90 -10.22
N GLU A 28 -1.81 15.78 -10.36
CA GLU A 28 -2.28 14.57 -11.05
C GLU A 28 -2.76 13.55 -10.03
N PHE A 29 -3.73 12.72 -10.41
CA PHE A 29 -4.33 11.73 -9.52
C PHE A 29 -4.01 10.33 -10.01
N ALA A 30 -3.38 9.53 -9.16
CA ALA A 30 -2.94 8.18 -9.53
C ALA A 30 -4.08 7.32 -10.08
N ASP A 31 -5.28 7.43 -9.50
CA ASP A 31 -6.48 6.66 -9.83
C ASP A 31 -7.29 7.19 -11.03
N ASP A 32 -6.82 8.24 -11.70
CA ASP A 32 -7.37 8.68 -12.99
C ASP A 32 -6.77 7.92 -14.19
N ASP A 33 -5.65 7.19 -13.99
CA ASP A 33 -5.06 6.31 -15.00
C ASP A 33 -5.83 4.99 -15.11
N HIS A 34 -6.90 5.00 -15.92
CA HIS A 34 -7.80 3.87 -16.12
C HIS A 34 -7.11 2.63 -16.70
N GLU A 35 -6.16 2.81 -17.62
CA GLU A 35 -5.46 1.69 -18.25
C GLU A 35 -4.61 0.95 -17.21
N THR A 36 -3.89 1.70 -16.37
CA THR A 36 -3.09 1.06 -15.33
C THR A 36 -3.94 0.50 -14.19
N ALA A 37 -5.03 1.17 -13.82
CA ALA A 37 -5.99 0.64 -12.85
C ALA A 37 -6.52 -0.73 -13.31
N GLN A 38 -6.95 -0.83 -14.58
CA GLN A 38 -7.49 -2.05 -15.16
C GLN A 38 -6.43 -3.16 -15.23
N ARG A 39 -5.19 -2.83 -15.63
CA ARG A 39 -4.07 -3.79 -15.64
C ARG A 39 -3.79 -4.36 -14.25
N ALA A 40 -3.81 -3.54 -13.22
CA ALA A 40 -3.66 -4.01 -11.85
C ALA A 40 -4.84 -4.94 -11.49
N GLU A 41 -6.08 -4.52 -11.73
CA GLU A 41 -7.28 -5.28 -11.37
C GLU A 41 -7.32 -6.67 -12.02
N LEU A 42 -6.97 -6.79 -13.30
CA LEU A 42 -6.95 -8.07 -14.02
C LEU A 42 -6.02 -9.11 -13.39
N VAL A 43 -4.93 -8.68 -12.74
CA VAL A 43 -4.05 -9.59 -12.01
C VAL A 43 -4.78 -10.17 -10.80
N TYR A 44 -5.53 -9.35 -10.06
CA TYR A 44 -6.24 -9.76 -8.85
C TYR A 44 -7.51 -10.55 -9.13
N LEU A 45 -8.24 -10.28 -10.21
CA LEU A 45 -9.46 -11.04 -10.54
C LEU A 45 -9.19 -12.56 -10.64
N ASN A 46 -8.00 -12.94 -11.12
CA ASN A 46 -7.64 -14.34 -11.32
C ASN A 46 -7.10 -15.04 -10.06
N VAL A 47 -6.61 -14.29 -9.06
CA VAL A 47 -5.90 -14.87 -7.89
C VAL A 47 -6.51 -14.50 -6.54
N SER A 48 -7.27 -13.40 -6.49
CA SER A 48 -7.84 -12.87 -5.25
C SER A 48 -8.80 -13.84 -4.56
N PRO A 49 -9.67 -14.60 -5.25
CA PRO A 49 -10.56 -15.55 -4.57
C PRO A 49 -9.78 -16.62 -3.80
N SER A 50 -8.82 -17.28 -4.45
CA SER A 50 -8.02 -18.35 -3.82
C SER A 50 -7.10 -17.81 -2.72
N TRP A 51 -6.54 -16.61 -2.89
CA TRP A 51 -5.75 -15.97 -1.83
C TRP A 51 -6.60 -15.57 -0.63
N THR A 52 -7.83 -15.10 -0.86
CA THR A 52 -8.76 -14.72 0.21
C THR A 52 -9.18 -15.94 1.02
N GLU A 53 -9.56 -17.02 0.35
CA GLU A 53 -9.88 -18.30 1.00
C GLU A 53 -8.67 -18.86 1.78
N GLY A 54 -7.48 -18.83 1.18
CA GLY A 54 -6.25 -19.25 1.86
C GLY A 54 -5.91 -18.39 3.09
N ALA A 55 -6.08 -17.08 2.99
CA ALA A 55 -5.82 -16.15 4.09
C ALA A 55 -6.81 -16.31 5.25
N GLN A 56 -8.08 -16.65 4.99
CA GLN A 56 -9.07 -16.94 6.03
C GLN A 56 -8.69 -18.14 6.91
N ASN A 57 -7.90 -19.07 6.37
CA ASN A 57 -7.39 -20.22 7.10
C ASN A 57 -6.07 -19.95 7.83
N CYS A 58 -5.55 -18.73 7.77
CA CYS A 58 -4.30 -18.34 8.42
C CYS A 58 -4.57 -17.57 9.72
N ASN A 59 -3.68 -17.74 10.69
CA ASN A 59 -3.65 -16.87 11.87
C ASN A 59 -3.06 -15.52 11.50
N VAL A 60 -3.64 -14.44 12.03
CA VAL A 60 -3.07 -13.09 11.90
C VAL A 60 -1.79 -12.99 12.74
N LEU A 61 -0.69 -12.64 12.10
CA LEU A 61 0.60 -12.41 12.76
C LEU A 61 0.65 -10.96 13.25
N ALA A 62 1.05 -10.78 14.51
CA ALA A 62 1.21 -9.45 15.08
C ALA A 62 2.57 -8.90 14.67
N LEU A 63 2.58 -7.67 14.18
CA LEU A 63 3.79 -7.00 13.71
C LEU A 63 4.30 -6.02 14.76
N GLU A 64 5.61 -5.88 14.82
CA GLU A 64 6.31 -4.81 15.50
C GLU A 64 7.05 -4.00 14.43
N PRO A 65 6.66 -2.73 14.22
CA PRO A 65 7.35 -1.82 13.33
C PRO A 65 8.81 -1.63 13.77
N MET A 66 9.74 -1.71 12.81
CA MET A 66 11.18 -1.58 13.12
C MET A 66 11.78 -0.38 12.40
N ILE A 67 11.71 -0.38 11.07
CA ILE A 67 12.43 0.60 10.24
C ILE A 67 11.55 0.94 9.03
N ALA A 68 11.40 2.24 8.77
CA ALA A 68 11.06 2.75 7.45
C ALA A 68 12.31 3.41 6.84
N THR A 69 12.52 3.25 5.52
CA THR A 69 13.65 3.91 4.84
C THR A 69 13.62 5.43 5.04
N THR A 70 12.43 6.02 4.92
CA THR A 70 12.16 7.43 5.19
C THR A 70 10.79 7.59 5.84
N THR A 71 10.57 8.74 6.49
CA THR A 71 9.28 9.12 7.10
C THR A 71 9.07 10.61 6.87
N ASP A 72 7.95 10.98 6.26
CA ASP A 72 7.66 12.39 5.90
C ASP A 72 7.49 13.27 7.14
N ALA A 73 6.69 12.81 8.09
CA ALA A 73 6.44 13.49 9.36
C ALA A 73 6.28 12.47 10.50
N PRO A 74 6.60 12.82 11.77
CA PRO A 74 6.53 11.88 12.90
C PRO A 74 5.13 11.23 13.08
N GLU A 75 4.07 11.97 12.78
CA GLU A 75 2.68 11.52 12.79
C GLU A 75 2.30 10.63 11.58
N GLN A 76 3.23 10.41 10.64
CA GLN A 76 3.06 9.53 9.48
C GLN A 76 4.10 8.40 9.52
N SER A 77 4.38 7.89 10.73
CA SER A 77 5.39 6.87 10.97
C SER A 77 4.89 5.45 10.65
N ILE A 78 5.81 4.50 10.57
CA ILE A 78 5.52 3.07 10.36
C ILE A 78 4.67 2.47 11.49
N GLU A 79 4.60 3.09 12.67
CA GLU A 79 3.73 2.64 13.75
C GLU A 79 2.25 2.62 13.36
N HIS A 80 1.86 3.47 12.42
CA HIS A 80 0.49 3.61 11.95
C HIS A 80 0.08 2.58 10.89
N THR A 81 0.98 1.68 10.47
CA THR A 81 0.65 0.65 9.47
C THR A 81 0.25 -0.69 10.09
N VAL A 82 0.29 -0.81 11.42
CA VAL A 82 -0.04 -2.05 12.15
C VAL A 82 -1.32 -1.90 12.99
N THR A 83 -1.91 -0.71 12.98
CA THR A 83 -3.20 -0.38 13.60
C THR A 83 -4.29 -0.32 12.53
N ASP A 84 -5.47 -0.82 12.85
CA ASP A 84 -6.65 -0.72 11.99
C ASP A 84 -7.37 0.61 12.27
N ASN A 85 -6.78 1.70 11.77
CA ASN A 85 -7.30 3.05 11.89
C ASN A 85 -7.03 3.87 10.62
N ASP A 86 -7.45 5.13 10.60
CA ASP A 86 -7.25 6.04 9.45
C ASP A 86 -5.83 6.65 9.43
N ASP A 87 -4.92 6.19 10.30
CA ASP A 87 -3.54 6.64 10.30
C ASP A 87 -2.74 5.91 9.21
N PHE A 88 -1.62 6.49 8.80
CA PHE A 88 -0.84 5.97 7.69
C PHE A 88 0.65 6.28 7.85
N TRP A 89 1.47 5.51 7.14
CA TRP A 89 2.85 5.87 6.91
C TRP A 89 3.01 6.62 5.59
N SER A 90 3.88 7.64 5.59
CA SER A 90 4.32 8.34 4.39
C SER A 90 5.83 8.47 4.36
N SER A 91 6.40 8.50 3.16
CA SER A 91 7.83 8.70 2.91
C SER A 91 8.11 10.16 2.57
N THR A 92 9.33 10.65 2.80
CA THR A 92 9.77 12.04 2.56
C THR A 92 9.76 12.50 1.10
N GLY A 93 9.13 11.75 0.19
CA GLY A 93 9.26 12.01 -1.24
C GLY A 93 10.54 11.42 -1.85
N SER A 94 10.55 11.36 -3.17
CA SER A 94 11.77 11.25 -3.97
C SER A 94 11.59 12.07 -5.24
N SER A 95 12.69 12.66 -5.72
CA SER A 95 12.73 13.33 -7.00
C SER A 95 12.53 12.37 -8.18
N THR A 96 12.73 11.06 -7.97
CA THR A 96 12.62 10.03 -9.02
C THR A 96 11.42 9.10 -8.80
N CYS A 97 10.66 8.86 -9.87
CA CYS A 97 9.50 7.95 -9.84
C CYS A 97 9.86 6.46 -9.74
N THR A 98 11.16 6.15 -9.77
CA THR A 98 11.75 4.81 -9.64
C THR A 98 12.32 4.52 -8.26
N ALA A 99 12.45 5.53 -7.40
CA ALA A 99 12.90 5.32 -6.04
C ALA A 99 11.97 4.34 -5.31
N GLY A 100 12.58 3.38 -4.62
CA GLY A 100 11.87 2.42 -3.80
C GLY A 100 12.03 2.75 -2.32
N GLU A 101 10.97 2.54 -1.57
CA GLU A 101 10.98 2.62 -0.10
C GLU A 101 10.88 1.22 0.48
N ALA A 102 11.29 1.04 1.73
CA ALA A 102 11.13 -0.21 2.43
C ALA A 102 10.58 0.00 3.84
N LEU A 103 9.74 -0.94 4.28
CA LEU A 103 9.21 -1.05 5.63
C LEU A 103 9.60 -2.41 6.19
N LEU A 104 10.31 -2.42 7.31
CA LEU A 104 10.74 -3.63 8.01
C LEU A 104 9.91 -3.81 9.27
N TYR A 105 9.39 -5.01 9.45
CA TYR A 105 8.65 -5.45 10.62
C TYR A 105 9.30 -6.68 11.22
N ARG A 106 9.23 -6.78 12.55
CA ARG A 106 9.47 -8.00 13.31
C ARG A 106 8.13 -8.67 13.59
N LEU A 107 8.03 -9.97 13.36
CA LEU A 107 6.88 -10.76 13.79
C LEU A 107 6.97 -10.91 15.32
N ARG A 108 5.89 -10.67 16.06
CA ARG A 108 5.88 -10.83 17.53
C ARG A 108 5.80 -12.29 17.94
N GLN A 109 5.16 -13.11 17.12
CA GLN A 109 5.22 -14.55 17.25
C GLN A 109 6.66 -15.04 17.00
N PRO A 110 7.09 -16.16 17.60
CA PRO A 110 8.33 -16.83 17.21
C PRO A 110 8.32 -17.17 15.72
N LEU A 111 9.47 -17.61 15.18
CA LEU A 111 9.66 -18.12 13.83
C LEU A 111 8.36 -18.63 13.18
N SER A 112 7.78 -17.80 12.30
CA SER A 112 6.47 -17.99 11.70
C SER A 112 6.57 -18.00 10.17
N ARG A 113 5.73 -18.82 9.54
CA ARG A 113 5.59 -18.83 8.08
C ARG A 113 4.63 -17.73 7.67
N VAL A 114 5.13 -16.72 6.95
CA VAL A 114 4.29 -15.70 6.32
C VAL A 114 3.73 -16.29 5.03
N SER A 115 2.41 -16.43 4.93
CA SER A 115 1.74 -16.94 3.72
C SER A 115 1.06 -15.84 2.90
N TYR A 116 0.55 -14.81 3.58
CA TYR A 116 -0.11 -13.68 2.95
C TYR A 116 0.28 -12.39 3.66
N VAL A 117 0.28 -11.30 2.91
CA VAL A 117 0.39 -9.93 3.45
C VAL A 117 -0.84 -9.16 3.00
N SER A 118 -1.48 -8.45 3.94
CA SER A 118 -2.55 -7.51 3.64
C SER A 118 -1.99 -6.10 3.65
N LEU A 119 -2.34 -5.30 2.64
CA LEU A 119 -1.93 -3.90 2.52
C LEU A 119 -3.14 -3.07 2.06
N ALA A 120 -3.38 -1.95 2.74
CA ALA A 120 -4.30 -0.91 2.30
C ALA A 120 -3.51 0.30 1.81
N VAL A 121 -4.06 1.04 0.85
CA VAL A 121 -3.48 2.29 0.35
C VAL A 121 -4.26 3.46 0.94
N TYR A 122 -3.54 4.48 1.38
CA TYR A 122 -4.15 5.67 1.95
C TYR A 122 -4.71 6.63 0.89
N ARG A 123 -5.93 7.12 1.12
CA ARG A 123 -6.52 8.26 0.41
C ARG A 123 -6.62 9.45 1.36
N ALA A 124 -6.04 10.57 0.95
CA ALA A 124 -6.12 11.80 1.72
C ALA A 124 -7.44 12.53 1.43
N HIS A 125 -8.53 12.11 2.08
CA HIS A 125 -9.85 12.77 1.94
C HIS A 125 -9.87 14.23 2.38
N TYR A 126 -8.88 14.67 3.16
CA TYR A 126 -8.73 16.05 3.58
C TYR A 126 -8.08 16.94 2.52
N GLN A 127 -7.46 16.35 1.47
CA GLN A 127 -6.84 17.11 0.38
C GLN A 127 -7.80 17.28 -0.80
N HIS A 128 -7.63 18.39 -1.53
CA HIS A 128 -8.47 18.69 -2.69
C HIS A 128 -8.42 17.58 -3.75
N GLY A 129 -9.59 17.06 -4.10
CA GLY A 129 -9.74 16.01 -5.08
C GLY A 129 -9.46 14.59 -4.54
N ASP A 130 -9.29 14.43 -3.23
CA ASP A 130 -9.09 13.16 -2.53
C ASP A 130 -8.00 12.28 -3.20
N PRO A 131 -6.73 12.72 -3.25
CA PRO A 131 -5.65 11.96 -3.87
C PRO A 131 -5.37 10.63 -3.17
N LEU A 132 -4.97 9.63 -3.96
CA LEU A 132 -4.59 8.30 -3.50
C LEU A 132 -3.07 8.16 -3.60
N TYR A 133 -2.41 7.62 -2.58
CA TYR A 133 -0.95 7.50 -2.53
C TYR A 133 -0.43 6.04 -2.56
N PRO A 134 -0.67 5.29 -3.64
CA PRO A 134 -0.14 3.93 -3.77
C PRO A 134 1.31 3.93 -4.26
N PRO A 135 2.13 2.95 -3.82
CA PRO A 135 3.30 2.56 -4.59
C PRO A 135 2.88 1.97 -5.94
N LYS A 136 3.77 1.93 -6.95
CA LYS A 136 3.41 1.31 -8.24
C LYS A 136 3.32 -0.22 -8.11
N LYS A 137 4.25 -0.82 -7.39
CA LYS A 137 4.35 -2.26 -7.14
C LYS A 137 4.87 -2.53 -5.74
N VAL A 138 4.67 -3.74 -5.24
CA VAL A 138 5.21 -4.22 -3.96
C VAL A 138 5.86 -5.59 -4.12
N SER A 139 6.88 -5.89 -3.31
CA SER A 139 7.39 -7.24 -3.13
C SER A 139 7.78 -7.47 -1.68
N PHE A 140 7.82 -8.73 -1.26
CA PHE A 140 8.09 -9.10 0.12
C PHE A 140 9.40 -9.86 0.24
N LEU A 141 10.15 -9.56 1.28
CA LEU A 141 11.29 -10.36 1.73
C LEU A 141 11.01 -10.87 3.14
N THR A 142 11.48 -12.07 3.45
CA THR A 142 11.38 -12.65 4.79
C THR A 142 12.71 -13.24 5.23
N GLY A 143 12.92 -13.34 6.55
CA GLY A 143 14.17 -13.92 7.06
C GLY A 143 14.25 -14.03 8.58
N PRO A 144 15.29 -14.72 9.10
CA PRO A 144 15.49 -14.92 10.54
C PRO A 144 16.03 -13.68 11.25
N THR A 145 16.74 -12.78 10.53
CA THR A 145 17.32 -11.54 11.08
C THR A 145 17.14 -10.37 10.11
N PRO A 146 17.22 -9.11 10.56
CA PRO A 146 17.10 -7.93 9.69
C PRO A 146 18.11 -7.89 8.53
N ASN A 147 19.29 -8.51 8.74
CA ASN A 147 20.39 -8.52 7.78
C ASN A 147 20.42 -9.77 6.90
N GLN A 148 19.47 -10.70 7.10
CA GLN A 148 19.37 -11.96 6.36
C GLN A 148 17.95 -12.11 5.80
N LEU A 149 17.57 -11.21 4.91
CA LEU A 149 16.26 -11.21 4.26
C LEU A 149 16.37 -11.77 2.84
N TYR A 150 15.45 -12.64 2.48
CA TYR A 150 15.41 -13.32 1.19
C TYR A 150 14.13 -12.96 0.43
N PRO A 151 14.16 -12.82 -0.91
CA PRO A 151 12.96 -12.66 -1.71
C PRO A 151 11.95 -13.75 -1.40
N ALA A 152 10.77 -13.34 -0.95
CA ALA A 152 9.69 -14.24 -0.55
C ALA A 152 8.49 -14.14 -1.49
N SER A 153 8.50 -13.23 -2.47
CA SER A 153 7.43 -13.07 -3.45
C SER A 153 7.95 -12.55 -4.79
N PRO A 154 7.17 -12.67 -5.88
CA PRO A 154 7.35 -11.84 -7.06
C PRO A 154 7.00 -10.36 -6.75
N VAL A 155 7.19 -9.50 -7.74
CA VAL A 155 6.78 -8.10 -7.68
C VAL A 155 5.33 -7.97 -8.16
N TYR A 156 4.43 -7.57 -7.26
CA TYR A 156 3.00 -7.43 -7.54
C TYR A 156 2.63 -5.99 -7.89
N PRO A 157 1.76 -5.73 -8.90
CA PRO A 157 1.15 -4.42 -9.06
C PRO A 157 0.25 -4.12 -7.87
N VAL A 158 0.23 -2.88 -7.40
CA VAL A 158 -0.71 -2.44 -6.35
C VAL A 158 -1.94 -1.83 -7.01
N ARG A 159 -3.14 -2.26 -6.62
CA ARG A 159 -4.39 -1.70 -7.13
C ARG A 159 -4.59 -0.30 -6.60
N LEU A 160 -5.27 0.52 -7.40
CA LEU A 160 -5.60 1.90 -7.08
C LEU A 160 -6.92 1.95 -6.32
N SER A 161 -6.94 1.30 -5.16
CA SER A 161 -8.11 1.15 -4.28
C SER A 161 -7.68 1.31 -2.82
N GLU A 162 -8.57 1.88 -2.02
CA GLU A 162 -8.43 2.00 -0.56
C GLU A 162 -8.70 0.69 0.16
N GLY A 163 -9.40 -0.24 -0.50
CA GLY A 163 -9.70 -1.54 0.08
C GLY A 163 -8.42 -2.35 0.33
N GLN A 164 -8.45 -3.17 1.39
CA GLN A 164 -7.37 -4.10 1.67
C GLN A 164 -7.10 -5.02 0.47
N GLN A 165 -5.82 -5.22 0.20
CA GLN A 165 -5.33 -6.05 -0.89
C GLN A 165 -4.45 -7.14 -0.29
N LEU A 166 -4.75 -8.39 -0.64
CA LEU A 166 -3.98 -9.53 -0.22
C LEU A 166 -2.91 -9.87 -1.25
N PHE A 167 -1.74 -10.24 -0.78
CA PHE A 167 -0.61 -10.66 -1.59
C PHE A 167 -0.10 -12.00 -1.07
N ALA A 168 0.01 -12.98 -1.96
CA ALA A 168 0.63 -14.26 -1.59
C ALA A 168 2.13 -14.09 -1.37
N VAL A 169 2.65 -14.81 -0.38
CA VAL A 169 4.06 -15.08 -0.20
C VAL A 169 4.32 -16.51 -0.70
N SER A 170 5.52 -16.75 -1.24
CA SER A 170 5.91 -18.05 -1.77
C SER A 170 5.68 -19.14 -0.73
N PRO A 171 5.02 -20.26 -1.08
CA PRO A 171 4.88 -21.40 -0.17
C PRO A 171 6.21 -22.00 0.29
N THR A 172 7.29 -21.75 -0.46
CA THR A 172 8.66 -22.17 -0.16
C THR A 172 9.46 -21.12 0.62
N ALA A 173 8.87 -19.97 0.95
CA ALA A 173 9.53 -18.97 1.78
C ALA A 173 9.87 -19.58 3.15
N PRO A 174 11.08 -19.34 3.67
CA PRO A 174 11.50 -19.90 4.94
C PRO A 174 10.63 -19.36 6.08
N VAL A 175 10.56 -20.15 7.15
CA VAL A 175 10.04 -19.67 8.43
C VAL A 175 10.92 -18.48 8.88
N SER A 176 10.27 -17.40 9.28
CA SER A 176 10.92 -16.10 9.43
C SER A 176 10.54 -15.42 10.75
N GLN A 177 11.40 -14.51 11.20
CA GLN A 177 11.11 -13.59 12.31
C GLN A 177 10.88 -12.16 11.78
N TYR A 178 11.29 -11.87 10.55
CA TYR A 178 11.23 -10.55 9.95
C TYR A 178 10.54 -10.59 8.60
N LEU A 179 9.77 -9.54 8.33
CA LEU A 179 9.09 -9.28 7.07
C LEU A 179 9.47 -7.88 6.59
N MET A 180 9.97 -7.77 5.37
CA MET A 180 10.22 -6.49 4.72
C MET A 180 9.32 -6.32 3.50
N LEU A 181 8.63 -5.19 3.46
CA LEU A 181 7.88 -4.72 2.30
C LEU A 181 8.80 -3.80 1.50
N ARG A 182 9.00 -4.10 0.22
CA ARG A 182 9.64 -3.17 -0.73
C ARG A 182 8.58 -2.54 -1.61
N LEU A 183 8.47 -1.23 -1.51
CA LEU A 183 7.53 -0.39 -2.24
C LEU A 183 8.26 0.18 -3.47
N HIS A 184 7.87 -0.25 -4.66
CA HIS A 184 8.59 0.08 -5.90
C HIS A 184 7.90 1.20 -6.64
N GLY A 185 8.60 2.32 -6.79
CA GLY A 185 8.13 3.47 -7.54
C GLY A 185 6.88 4.12 -6.96
N ARG A 186 6.58 5.32 -7.45
CA ARG A 186 5.49 6.14 -6.93
C ARG A 186 4.64 6.66 -8.09
N ARG A 187 3.33 6.79 -7.86
CA ARG A 187 2.39 7.29 -8.87
C ARG A 187 2.07 8.76 -8.71
N GLN A 188 2.22 9.29 -7.50
CA GLN A 188 1.83 10.65 -7.18
C GLN A 188 2.73 11.17 -6.05
N ARG A 189 3.07 12.46 -6.10
CA ARG A 189 3.68 13.16 -4.97
C ARG A 189 2.58 13.78 -4.11
N GLN A 190 2.79 13.80 -2.81
CA GLN A 190 1.93 14.55 -1.92
C GLN A 190 2.01 16.04 -2.26
N TRP A 191 0.85 16.71 -2.28
CA TRP A 191 0.80 18.14 -2.52
C TRP A 191 1.20 18.85 -1.22
N ASN A 192 2.43 19.34 -1.18
CA ASN A 192 2.89 20.23 -0.12
C ASN A 192 2.42 21.63 -0.52
N GLY A 193 1.21 22.00 -0.13
CA GLY A 193 0.64 23.31 -0.46
C GLY A 193 1.60 24.44 -0.06
N GLY A 194 1.83 25.36 -1.00
CA GLY A 194 2.30 26.71 -0.71
C GLY A 194 1.12 27.60 -0.31
#